data_AF-A0A6C0H583-F1
#
_entry.id   AF-A0A6C0H583-F1
#
_cell.length_a   1.000
_cell.length_b   1.000
_cell.length_c   1.000
_cell.angle_alpha   90.00
_cell.angle_beta   90.00
_cell.angle_gamma   90.00
#
_symmetry.space_group_name_H-M   'P 1'
#
loop_
_entity.id
_entity.type
_entity.pdbx_description
1 polymer ?
#
loop_
_entity_poly.entity_id
_entity_poly.type
_entity_poly.pdbx_seq_one_letter_code
_entity_poly.pdbx_strand_id
1 'polypeptide(L)'
;MIIIINIFIVLSVIYLMTYKPHNFEFYYLYLMSTILTIIFYNFIKRKYQFFMFDFCYFTILFTLFNIYYKNEILSNILYTHSTGMLSSAIIIWNNKFILTKMNKMTSLYIHLLPNIYYYCQQNTPSKLNYSYSILFYLSWQIFYVVITEIFFKNTLNKNYMTSFKYMKDIYFPNNNNITWLKILFVTLQFIIMLFCLLIPSIIINSKLNHLYYICILFLISCYNGMK
;
A
#
# COMPACT_ATOMS: atom_id res chain seq x y z
N MET A 1 -6.21 -18.62 17.88
CA MET A 1 -4.87 -18.00 17.76
C MET A 1 -4.84 -16.78 16.82
N ILE A 2 -5.16 -16.90 15.52
CA ILE A 2 -5.09 -15.78 14.56
C ILE A 2 -5.88 -14.53 15.01
N ILE A 3 -7.11 -14.74 15.50
CA ILE A 3 -7.97 -13.64 15.96
C ILE A 3 -7.31 -12.85 17.11
N ILE A 4 -6.65 -13.53 18.04
CA ILE A 4 -5.99 -12.93 19.21
C ILE A 4 -4.82 -12.05 18.74
N ILE A 5 -4.02 -12.55 17.78
CA ILE A 5 -2.90 -11.80 17.20
C ILE A 5 -3.41 -10.50 16.55
N ASN A 6 -4.47 -10.60 15.74
CA ASN A 6 -5.01 -9.42 15.06
C ASN A 6 -5.66 -8.42 16.03
N ILE A 7 -6.36 -8.90 17.06
CA ILE A 7 -6.87 -8.04 18.13
C ILE A 7 -5.71 -7.31 18.83
N PHE A 8 -4.64 -8.03 19.18
CA PHE A 8 -3.48 -7.43 19.82
C PHE A 8 -2.81 -6.36 18.95
N ILE A 9 -2.63 -6.61 17.65
CA ILE A 9 -2.09 -5.62 16.70
C ILE A 9 -2.98 -4.39 16.64
N VAL A 10 -4.29 -4.55 16.45
CA VAL A 10 -5.24 -3.44 16.36
C VAL A 10 -5.26 -2.61 17.65
N LEU A 11 -5.31 -3.26 18.82
CA LEU A 11 -5.27 -2.56 20.12
C LEU A 11 -3.95 -1.81 20.32
N SER A 12 -2.82 -2.42 19.92
CA SER A 12 -1.50 -1.77 19.99
C SER A 12 -1.43 -0.53 19.09
N VAL A 13 -1.97 -0.61 17.87
CA VAL A 13 -2.04 0.51 16.93
C VAL A 13 -2.87 1.65 17.51
N ILE A 14 -4.07 1.35 18.05
CA ILE A 14 -4.93 2.37 18.66
C ILE A 14 -4.24 3.01 19.86
N TYR A 15 -3.69 2.21 20.78
CA TYR A 15 -3.00 2.70 21.97
C TYR A 15 -1.82 3.61 21.63
N LEU A 16 -0.96 3.20 20.70
CA LEU A 16 0.20 4.00 20.30
C LEU A 16 -0.24 5.28 19.59
N MET A 17 -1.24 5.20 18.70
CA MET A 17 -1.75 6.35 17.97
C MET A 17 -2.34 7.42 18.90
N THR A 18 -2.98 7.03 20.01
CA THR A 18 -3.64 7.96 20.94
C THR A 18 -2.75 8.42 22.08
N TYR A 19 -1.99 7.53 22.72
CA TYR A 19 -1.24 7.83 23.95
C TYR A 19 0.26 8.05 23.73
N LYS A 20 0.87 7.41 22.72
CA LYS A 20 2.32 7.48 22.47
C LYS A 20 2.67 7.57 20.97
N PRO A 21 2.19 8.59 20.24
CA PRO A 21 2.35 8.67 18.78
C PRO A 21 3.81 8.67 18.34
N HIS A 22 4.71 9.26 19.14
CA HIS A 22 6.16 9.23 18.90
C HIS A 22 6.74 7.82 18.83
N ASN A 23 6.22 6.88 19.63
CA ASN A 23 6.71 5.51 19.67
C ASN A 23 6.16 4.67 18.51
N PHE A 24 5.22 5.21 17.72
CA PHE A 24 4.63 4.51 16.59
C PHE A 24 5.66 4.21 15.51
N GLU A 25 6.72 5.01 15.37
CA GLU A 25 7.81 4.76 14.41
C GLU A 25 8.49 3.41 14.64
N PHE A 26 8.90 3.13 15.89
CA PHE A 26 9.53 1.85 16.24
C PHE A 26 8.58 0.67 16.06
N TYR A 27 7.30 0.85 16.42
CA TYR A 27 6.29 -0.17 16.25
C TYR A 27 6.03 -0.47 14.77
N TYR A 28 5.88 0.57 13.95
CA TYR A 28 5.73 0.45 12.51
C TYR A 28 6.93 -0.26 11.88
N LEU A 29 8.14 0.11 12.28
CA LEU A 29 9.37 -0.50 11.79
C LEU A 29 9.42 -2.01 12.07
N TYR A 30 9.14 -2.41 13.31
CA TYR A 30 9.12 -3.82 13.70
C TYR A 30 8.01 -4.59 12.98
N LEU A 31 6.77 -4.08 13.04
CA LEU A 31 5.60 -4.76 12.50
C LEU A 31 5.67 -4.90 10.99
N MET A 32 5.99 -3.83 10.26
CA MET A 32 6.04 -3.86 8.80
C MET A 32 7.20 -4.70 8.28
N SER A 33 8.37 -4.65 8.92
CA SER A 33 9.50 -5.53 8.56
C SER A 33 9.13 -7.01 8.75
N THR A 34 8.44 -7.33 9.84
CA THR A 34 7.94 -8.69 10.11
C THR A 34 6.91 -9.13 9.06
N ILE A 35 5.92 -8.27 8.76
CA ILE A 35 4.90 -8.55 7.75
C ILE A 35 5.54 -8.78 6.37
N LEU A 36 6.44 -7.90 5.94
CA LEU A 36 7.12 -8.03 4.65
C LEU A 36 7.91 -9.33 4.53
N THR A 37 8.63 -9.71 5.59
CA THR A 37 9.41 -10.96 5.61
C THR A 37 8.51 -12.19 5.48
N ILE A 38 7.41 -12.23 6.24
CA ILE A 38 6.44 -13.34 6.18
C ILE A 38 5.79 -13.42 4.80
N ILE A 39 5.40 -12.28 4.22
CA ILE A 39 4.80 -12.22 2.88
C ILE A 39 5.78 -12.70 1.83
N PHE A 40 7.03 -12.22 1.86
CA PHE A 40 8.05 -12.61 0.89
C PHE A 40 8.22 -14.14 0.85
N TYR A 41 8.37 -14.75 2.02
CA TYR A 41 8.49 -16.21 2.14
C TYR A 41 7.24 -16.95 1.61
N ASN A 42 6.05 -16.48 1.98
CA ASN A 42 4.79 -17.07 1.53
C ASN A 42 4.57 -16.92 0.02
N PHE A 43 5.00 -15.79 -0.56
CA PHE A 43 4.87 -15.53 -1.98
C PHE A 43 5.80 -16.41 -2.81
N ILE A 44 7.04 -16.63 -2.37
CA ILE A 44 7.95 -17.58 -3.03
C ILE A 44 7.32 -18.97 -3.06
N LYS A 45 6.81 -19.45 -1.92
CA LYS A 45 6.14 -20.76 -1.84
C LYS A 45 4.96 -20.93 -2.79
N ARG A 46 4.23 -19.83 -3.05
CA ARG A 46 3.03 -19.83 -3.90
C ARG A 46 3.30 -19.42 -5.34
N LYS A 47 4.55 -19.15 -5.74
CA LYS A 47 4.92 -18.58 -7.05
C LYS A 47 4.30 -17.18 -7.31
N TYR A 48 4.08 -16.42 -6.23
CA TYR A 48 3.47 -15.09 -6.23
C TYR A 48 4.51 -13.99 -5.96
N GLN A 49 5.81 -14.30 -6.02
CA GLN A 49 6.85 -13.34 -5.63
C GLN A 49 6.86 -12.06 -6.46
N PHE A 50 6.29 -12.07 -7.68
CA PHE A 50 6.18 -10.87 -8.49
C PHE A 50 5.17 -9.84 -7.95
N PHE A 51 4.26 -10.23 -7.05
CA PHE A 51 3.44 -9.26 -6.32
C PHE A 51 4.29 -8.34 -5.43
N MET A 52 5.49 -8.76 -5.00
CA MET A 52 6.40 -7.88 -4.25
C MET A 52 6.87 -6.68 -5.07
N PHE A 53 6.69 -6.71 -6.40
CA PHE A 53 6.99 -5.56 -7.25
C PHE A 53 5.88 -4.51 -7.28
N ASP A 54 4.74 -4.75 -6.62
CA ASP A 54 3.66 -3.77 -6.55
C ASP A 54 4.07 -2.52 -5.76
N PHE A 55 3.51 -1.38 -6.16
CA PHE A 55 3.86 -0.06 -5.65
C PHE A 55 3.73 0.08 -4.12
N CYS A 56 2.78 -0.63 -3.51
CA CYS A 56 2.58 -0.59 -2.06
C CYS A 56 3.80 -1.11 -1.29
N TYR A 57 4.45 -2.17 -1.79
CA TYR A 57 5.66 -2.73 -1.17
C TYR A 57 6.84 -1.77 -1.30
N PHE A 58 6.99 -1.09 -2.44
CA PHE A 58 7.98 -0.03 -2.62
C PHE A 58 7.77 1.10 -1.62
N THR A 59 6.55 1.61 -1.51
CA THR A 59 6.23 2.70 -0.59
C THR A 59 6.52 2.32 0.86
N ILE A 60 6.22 1.08 1.28
CA ILE A 60 6.55 0.60 2.62
C ILE A 60 8.07 0.50 2.81
N LEU A 61 8.80 -0.10 1.87
CA LEU A 61 10.25 -0.26 1.97
C LEU A 61 10.97 1.09 2.04
N PHE A 62 10.58 2.05 1.20
CA PHE A 62 11.14 3.39 1.24
C PHE A 62 10.70 4.16 2.50
N THR A 63 9.51 3.91 3.05
CA THR A 63 9.12 4.43 4.38
C THR A 63 10.03 3.88 5.48
N LEU A 64 10.29 2.57 5.49
CA LEU A 64 11.21 1.94 6.44
C LEU A 64 12.63 2.50 6.33
N PHE A 65 13.11 2.74 5.10
CA PHE A 65 14.40 3.39 4.86
C PHE A 65 14.41 4.84 5.36
N ASN A 66 13.34 5.58 5.09
CA ASN A 66 13.24 7.00 5.42
C ASN A 66 13.07 7.28 6.93
N ILE A 67 12.62 6.30 7.73
CA ILE A 67 12.67 6.35 9.20
C ILE A 67 14.09 6.67 9.70
N TYR A 68 15.11 6.08 9.07
CA TYR A 68 16.51 6.31 9.43
C TYR A 68 17.10 7.54 8.73
N TYR A 69 16.85 7.68 7.42
CA TYR A 69 17.51 8.72 6.62
C TYR A 69 16.88 10.11 6.77
N LYS A 70 15.60 10.18 7.14
CA LYS A 70 14.85 11.42 7.45
C LYS A 70 14.99 12.51 6.37
N ASN A 71 14.93 12.12 5.09
CA ASN A 71 15.03 13.08 3.99
C ASN A 71 13.68 13.74 3.72
N GLU A 72 13.65 15.06 3.60
CA GLU A 72 12.41 15.83 3.45
C GLU A 72 11.69 15.55 2.12
N ILE A 73 12.43 15.46 1.01
CA ILE A 73 11.87 15.18 -0.31
C ILE A 73 11.25 13.78 -0.30
N LEU A 74 11.97 12.78 0.21
CA LEU A 74 11.48 11.42 0.32
C LEU A 74 10.28 11.32 1.26
N SER A 75 10.30 12.05 2.38
CA SER A 75 9.16 12.16 3.31
C SER A 75 7.93 12.73 2.61
N ASN A 76 8.09 13.73 1.75
CA ASN A 76 6.99 14.32 0.97
C ASN A 76 6.38 13.30 0.00
N ILE A 77 7.23 12.60 -0.76
CA ILE A 77 6.82 11.54 -1.69
C ILE A 77 6.03 10.46 -0.96
N LEU A 78 6.60 9.95 0.13
CA LEU A 78 6.04 8.81 0.86
C LEU A 78 4.80 9.18 1.66
N TYR A 79 4.73 10.39 2.22
CA TYR A 79 3.49 10.92 2.80
C TYR A 79 2.38 10.96 1.75
N THR A 80 2.68 11.54 0.58
CA THR A 80 1.71 11.66 -0.52
C THR A 80 1.17 10.30 -0.95
N HIS A 81 2.05 9.30 -1.12
CA HIS A 81 1.64 7.97 -1.58
C HIS A 81 0.99 7.14 -0.49
N SER A 82 1.43 7.25 0.76
CA SER A 82 0.85 6.53 1.90
C SER A 82 -0.56 6.99 2.22
N THR A 83 -0.81 8.31 2.13
CA THR A 83 -2.12 8.91 2.43
C THR A 83 -3.04 9.04 1.22
N GLY A 84 -2.49 8.96 0.00
CA GLY A 84 -3.24 8.93 -1.25
C GLY A 84 -3.44 7.50 -1.76
N MET A 85 -2.53 7.04 -2.62
CA MET A 85 -2.68 5.80 -3.39
C MET A 85 -2.80 4.54 -2.51
N LEU A 86 -1.95 4.39 -1.49
CA LEU A 86 -1.93 3.18 -0.66
C LEU A 86 -3.20 3.04 0.19
N SER A 87 -3.64 4.10 0.86
CA SER A 87 -4.88 4.06 1.63
C SER A 87 -6.12 3.91 0.74
N SER A 88 -6.13 4.54 -0.44
CA SER A 88 -7.24 4.44 -1.39
C SER A 88 -7.44 3.03 -1.95
N ALA A 89 -6.40 2.20 -1.95
CA ALA A 89 -6.50 0.77 -2.25
C ALA A 89 -7.54 0.04 -1.37
N ILE A 90 -7.82 0.53 -0.15
CA ILE A 90 -8.86 -0.02 0.71
C ILE A 90 -10.24 0.10 0.07
N ILE A 91 -10.48 1.23 -0.59
CA ILE A 91 -11.73 1.54 -1.29
C ILE A 91 -11.73 0.83 -2.65
N ILE A 92 -10.69 1.03 -3.45
CA ILE A 92 -10.62 0.56 -4.84
C ILE A 92 -10.61 -0.97 -4.93
N TRP A 93 -9.81 -1.63 -4.10
CA TRP A 93 -9.64 -3.08 -4.11
C TRP A 93 -10.48 -3.79 -3.04
N ASN A 94 -11.41 -3.08 -2.41
CA ASN A 94 -12.29 -3.60 -1.37
C ASN A 94 -11.54 -4.39 -0.27
N ASN A 95 -10.48 -3.81 0.30
CA ASN A 95 -9.77 -4.47 1.40
C ASN A 95 -10.72 -4.68 2.59
N LYS A 96 -10.62 -5.86 3.20
CA LYS A 96 -11.58 -6.35 4.20
C LYS A 96 -10.94 -6.44 5.58
N PHE A 97 -11.59 -5.85 6.57
CA PHE A 97 -11.28 -6.07 7.98
C PHE A 97 -11.95 -7.36 8.46
N ILE A 98 -11.19 -8.45 8.59
CA ILE A 98 -11.69 -9.76 9.05
C ILE A 98 -10.68 -10.36 10.02
N LEU A 99 -10.88 -10.15 11.32
CA LEU A 99 -9.93 -10.53 12.38
C LEU A 99 -9.54 -12.01 12.38
N THR A 100 -10.42 -12.89 11.89
CA THR A 100 -10.15 -14.33 11.80
C THR A 100 -9.28 -14.73 10.59
N LYS A 101 -9.09 -13.85 9.60
CA LYS A 101 -8.38 -14.15 8.34
C LYS A 101 -7.08 -13.34 8.21
N MET A 102 -5.96 -14.00 8.50
CA MET A 102 -4.63 -13.37 8.47
C MET A 102 -4.29 -12.68 7.13
N ASN A 103 -4.58 -13.32 5.99
CA ASN A 103 -4.27 -12.74 4.68
C ASN A 103 -5.05 -11.43 4.41
N LYS A 104 -6.29 -11.34 4.91
CA LYS A 104 -7.14 -10.15 4.73
C LYS A 104 -6.67 -9.00 5.62
N MET A 105 -6.37 -9.31 6.88
CA MET A 105 -5.78 -8.33 7.81
C MET A 105 -4.40 -7.86 7.35
N THR A 106 -3.56 -8.76 6.84
CA THR A 106 -2.23 -8.42 6.32
C THR A 106 -2.31 -7.46 5.12
N SER A 107 -3.23 -7.71 4.18
CA SER A 107 -3.51 -6.76 3.09
C SER A 107 -3.96 -5.41 3.63
N LEU A 108 -4.85 -5.38 4.63
CA LEU A 108 -5.30 -4.13 5.23
C LEU A 108 -4.15 -3.37 5.93
N TYR A 109 -3.28 -4.08 6.67
CA TYR A 109 -2.12 -3.47 7.35
C TYR A 109 -1.17 -2.80 6.35
N ILE A 110 -0.88 -3.45 5.22
CA ILE A 110 -0.06 -2.88 4.14
C ILE A 110 -0.62 -1.56 3.63
N HIS A 111 -1.93 -1.45 3.49
CA HIS A 111 -2.58 -0.29 2.87
C HIS A 111 -2.95 0.80 3.88
N LEU A 112 -3.15 0.46 5.16
CA LEU A 112 -3.59 1.40 6.19
C LEU A 112 -2.47 1.89 7.11
N LEU A 113 -1.54 1.02 7.54
CA LEU A 113 -0.52 1.41 8.51
C LEU A 113 0.44 2.50 8.03
N PRO A 114 0.84 2.59 6.76
CA PRO A 114 1.68 3.71 6.30
C PRO A 114 1.01 5.06 6.50
N ASN A 115 -0.30 5.14 6.24
CA ASN A 115 -1.11 6.34 6.49
C ASN A 115 -1.12 6.70 7.99
N ILE A 116 -1.34 5.70 8.86
CA ILE A 116 -1.31 5.89 10.32
C ILE A 116 0.08 6.30 10.81
N TYR A 117 1.15 5.73 10.25
CA TYR A 117 2.52 6.14 10.57
C TYR A 117 2.70 7.64 10.33
N TYR A 118 2.33 8.13 9.15
CA TYR A 118 2.44 9.56 8.82
C TYR A 118 1.50 10.46 9.62
N TYR A 119 0.35 9.94 10.11
CA TYR A 119 -0.50 10.66 11.07
C TYR A 119 0.16 10.84 12.44
N CYS A 120 0.91 9.83 12.88
CA CYS A 120 1.61 9.85 14.17
C CYS A 120 2.89 10.70 14.13
N GLN A 121 3.52 10.88 12.97
CA GLN A 121 4.75 11.66 12.85
C GLN A 121 4.49 13.16 13.00
N GLN A 122 5.42 13.85 13.66
CA GLN A 122 5.40 15.32 13.77
C GLN A 122 5.92 16.02 12.50
N ASN A 123 6.74 15.33 11.71
CA ASN A 123 7.40 15.86 10.53
C ASN A 123 6.55 15.63 9.27
N THR A 124 5.24 15.85 9.35
CA THR A 124 4.42 15.93 8.14
C THR A 124 4.93 17.09 7.29
N PRO A 125 5.10 16.91 5.98
CA PRO A 125 5.55 17.99 5.11
C PRO A 125 4.63 19.22 5.27
N SER A 126 5.19 20.42 5.30
CA SER A 126 4.41 21.66 5.39
C SER A 126 3.72 22.02 4.06
N LYS A 127 4.30 21.56 2.95
CA LYS A 127 3.79 21.75 1.60
C LYS A 127 4.07 20.52 0.76
N LEU A 128 3.07 20.03 0.03
CA LEU A 128 3.24 18.91 -0.89
C LEU A 128 3.88 19.36 -2.18
N ASN A 129 4.83 18.57 -2.65
CA ASN A 129 5.38 18.72 -4.00
C ASN A 129 5.03 17.48 -4.82
N TYR A 130 3.92 17.57 -5.55
CA TYR A 130 3.42 16.47 -6.35
C TYR A 130 4.33 16.08 -7.50
N SER A 131 5.21 16.98 -7.98
CA SER A 131 6.10 16.63 -9.10
C SER A 131 7.03 15.47 -8.74
N TYR A 132 7.62 15.49 -7.55
CA TYR A 132 8.45 14.40 -7.05
C TYR A 132 7.63 13.12 -6.84
N SER A 133 6.40 13.22 -6.32
CA SER A 133 5.51 12.08 -6.13
C SER A 133 5.13 11.42 -7.46
N ILE A 134 4.83 12.22 -8.49
CA ILE A 134 4.51 11.74 -9.85
C ILE A 134 5.75 11.11 -10.49
N LEU A 135 6.92 11.76 -10.41
CA LEU A 135 8.17 11.21 -10.96
C LEU A 135 8.55 9.89 -10.29
N PHE A 136 8.38 9.78 -8.96
CA PHE A 136 8.62 8.54 -8.22
C PHE A 136 7.67 7.42 -8.64
N TYR A 137 6.40 7.73 -8.89
CA TYR A 137 5.46 6.74 -9.39
C TYR A 137 5.79 6.30 -10.82
N LEU A 138 6.11 7.25 -11.71
CA LEU A 138 6.50 6.96 -13.09
C LEU A 138 7.78 6.12 -13.15
N SER A 139 8.77 6.41 -12.29
CA SER A 139 10.00 5.61 -12.22
C SER A 139 9.70 4.18 -11.78
N TRP A 140 8.83 4.00 -10.78
CA TRP A 140 8.33 2.67 -10.40
C TRP A 140 7.56 1.99 -11.53
N GLN A 141 6.71 2.71 -12.26
CA GLN A 141 5.88 2.15 -13.31
C GLN A 141 6.72 1.66 -14.50
N ILE A 142 7.73 2.44 -14.90
CA ILE A 142 8.74 2.05 -15.89
C ILE A 142 9.48 0.81 -15.39
N PHE A 143 9.95 0.85 -14.14
CA PHE A 143 10.63 -0.30 -13.51
C PHE A 143 9.75 -1.56 -13.54
N TYR A 144 8.47 -1.46 -13.18
CA TYR A 144 7.53 -2.58 -13.20
C TYR A 144 7.40 -3.20 -14.59
N VAL A 145 7.20 -2.36 -15.62
CA VAL A 145 7.09 -2.83 -17.01
C VAL A 145 8.39 -3.46 -17.48
N VAL A 146 9.55 -2.85 -17.21
CA VAL A 146 10.86 -3.39 -17.59
C VAL A 146 11.11 -4.75 -16.93
N ILE A 147 10.85 -4.86 -15.62
CA ILE A 147 11.03 -6.10 -14.87
C ILE A 147 10.11 -7.20 -15.39
N THR A 148 8.84 -6.90 -15.63
CA THR A 148 7.85 -7.91 -16.01
C THR A 148 7.92 -8.29 -17.50
N GLU A 149 8.14 -7.33 -18.39
CA GLU A 149 8.08 -7.55 -19.84
C GLU A 149 9.45 -7.83 -20.49
N ILE A 150 10.55 -7.40 -19.87
CA ILE A 150 11.90 -7.61 -20.42
C ILE A 150 12.61 -8.70 -19.64
N PHE A 151 12.86 -8.49 -18.34
CA PHE A 151 13.69 -9.40 -17.55
C PHE A 151 13.01 -10.74 -17.23
N PHE A 152 11.76 -10.71 -16.78
CA PHE A 152 11.09 -11.92 -16.29
C PHE A 152 10.03 -12.48 -17.23
N LYS A 153 9.96 -12.01 -18.49
CA LYS A 153 8.99 -12.46 -19.48
C LYS A 153 8.92 -14.00 -19.59
N ASN A 154 10.07 -14.64 -19.73
CA ASN A 154 10.16 -16.09 -19.88
C ASN A 154 9.80 -16.85 -18.59
N THR A 155 10.14 -16.28 -17.44
CA THR A 155 9.80 -16.86 -16.13
C THR A 155 8.31 -16.75 -15.88
N LEU A 156 7.68 -15.62 -16.21
CA LEU A 156 6.26 -15.40 -16.03
C LEU A 156 5.40 -16.41 -16.80
N ASN A 157 5.87 -16.93 -17.92
CA ASN A 157 5.16 -17.98 -18.66
C ASN A 157 5.10 -19.33 -17.91
N LYS A 158 5.91 -19.53 -16.86
CA LYS A 158 5.98 -20.77 -16.06
C LYS A 158 5.05 -20.76 -14.83
N ASN A 159 3.78 -20.38 -15.02
CA ASN A 159 2.73 -20.34 -13.97
C ASN A 159 3.02 -19.42 -12.77
N TYR A 160 3.84 -18.39 -12.95
CA TYR A 160 3.99 -17.36 -11.93
C TYR A 160 2.87 -16.33 -12.03
N MET A 161 2.41 -15.85 -10.88
CA MET A 161 1.32 -14.88 -10.78
C MET A 161 1.86 -13.46 -10.63
N THR A 162 1.22 -12.53 -11.34
CA THR A 162 1.40 -11.07 -11.20
C THR A 162 0.06 -10.42 -10.96
N SER A 163 0.07 -9.18 -10.48
CA SER A 163 -1.13 -8.38 -10.27
C SER A 163 -1.91 -8.18 -11.57
N PHE A 164 -1.22 -8.00 -12.71
CA PHE A 164 -1.84 -7.99 -14.02
C PHE A 164 -2.60 -9.29 -14.33
N LYS A 165 -1.95 -10.46 -14.18
CA LYS A 165 -2.62 -11.75 -14.45
C LYS A 165 -3.81 -11.97 -13.52
N TYR A 166 -3.62 -11.70 -12.23
CA TYR A 166 -4.68 -11.83 -11.23
C TYR A 166 -5.90 -10.97 -11.57
N MET A 167 -5.69 -9.72 -11.97
CA MET A 167 -6.80 -8.83 -12.37
C MET A 167 -7.42 -9.23 -13.71
N LYS A 168 -6.61 -9.67 -14.69
CA LYS A 168 -7.12 -10.20 -15.96
C LYS A 168 -8.05 -11.37 -15.69
N ASP A 169 -7.64 -12.34 -14.89
CA ASP A 169 -8.40 -13.57 -14.64
C ASP A 169 -9.75 -13.29 -13.97
N ILE A 170 -9.83 -12.23 -13.15
CA ILE A 170 -11.06 -11.85 -12.44
C ILE A 170 -11.98 -10.98 -13.32
N TYR A 171 -11.45 -9.94 -13.95
CA TYR A 171 -12.26 -8.90 -14.60
C TYR A 171 -12.40 -9.08 -16.11
N PHE A 172 -11.44 -9.76 -16.75
CA PHE A 172 -11.40 -9.94 -18.20
C PHE A 172 -11.05 -11.39 -18.60
N PRO A 173 -11.77 -12.42 -18.07
CA PRO A 173 -11.40 -13.83 -18.26
C PRO A 173 -11.39 -14.26 -19.73
N ASN A 174 -12.31 -13.71 -20.54
CA ASN A 174 -12.49 -14.10 -21.94
C ASN A 174 -11.73 -13.22 -22.94
N ASN A 175 -10.98 -12.22 -22.48
CA ASN A 175 -10.31 -11.27 -23.37
C ASN A 175 -8.89 -11.75 -23.73
N ASN A 176 -8.71 -12.05 -25.02
CA ASN A 176 -7.47 -12.59 -25.56
C ASN A 176 -6.44 -11.51 -25.93
N ASN A 177 -6.83 -10.23 -25.99
CA ASN A 177 -5.91 -9.15 -26.34
C ASN A 177 -5.07 -8.71 -25.12
N ILE A 178 -4.10 -9.56 -24.77
CA ILE A 178 -3.23 -9.38 -23.59
C ILE A 178 -2.47 -8.04 -23.66
N THR A 179 -1.96 -7.68 -24.83
CA THR A 179 -1.17 -6.45 -24.99
C THR A 179 -2.01 -5.20 -24.70
N TRP A 180 -3.23 -5.13 -25.24
CA TRP A 180 -4.15 -4.03 -24.95
C TRP A 180 -4.54 -3.98 -23.47
N LEU A 181 -4.83 -5.13 -22.85
CA LEU A 181 -5.15 -5.21 -21.42
C LEU A 181 -4.00 -4.71 -20.54
N LYS A 182 -2.74 -4.98 -20.92
CA LYS A 182 -1.57 -4.47 -20.18
C LYS A 182 -1.47 -2.95 -20.29
N ILE A 183 -1.63 -2.41 -21.49
CA ILE A 183 -1.63 -0.95 -21.71
C ILE A 183 -2.74 -0.32 -20.87
N LEU A 184 -3.95 -0.88 -20.93
CA LEU A 184 -5.10 -0.43 -20.13
C LEU A 184 -4.81 -0.51 -18.62
N PHE A 185 -4.24 -1.60 -18.15
CA PHE A 185 -3.90 -1.80 -16.74
C PHE A 185 -2.92 -0.71 -16.25
N VAL A 186 -1.85 -0.47 -17.01
CA VAL A 186 -0.82 0.52 -16.70
C VAL A 186 -1.41 1.93 -16.74
N THR A 187 -2.21 2.27 -17.76
CA THR A 187 -2.81 3.60 -17.89
C THR A 187 -3.85 3.88 -16.81
N LEU A 188 -4.73 2.92 -16.52
CA LEU A 188 -5.73 3.06 -15.45
C LEU A 188 -5.07 3.21 -14.08
N GLN A 189 -4.02 2.44 -13.77
CA GLN A 189 -3.30 2.59 -12.51
C GLN A 189 -2.70 3.99 -12.35
N PHE A 190 -2.13 4.55 -13.42
CA PHE A 190 -1.60 5.91 -13.39
C PHE A 190 -2.71 6.96 -13.20
N ILE A 191 -3.83 6.83 -13.90
CA ILE A 191 -4.99 7.73 -13.75
C ILE A 191 -5.53 7.68 -12.31
N ILE A 192 -5.70 6.46 -11.78
CA ILE A 192 -6.13 6.26 -10.39
C ILE A 192 -5.15 6.94 -9.42
N MET A 193 -3.84 6.78 -9.64
CA MET A 193 -2.83 7.43 -8.82
C MET A 193 -2.99 8.95 -8.83
N LEU A 194 -3.19 9.58 -10.00
CA LEU A 194 -3.39 11.02 -10.11
C LEU A 194 -4.62 11.49 -9.32
N PHE A 195 -5.75 10.77 -9.41
CA PHE A 195 -6.93 11.08 -8.61
C PHE A 195 -6.66 10.94 -7.11
N CYS A 196 -5.88 9.95 -6.69
CA CYS A 196 -5.54 9.73 -5.29
C CYS A 196 -4.65 10.83 -4.69
N LEU A 197 -3.95 11.65 -5.51
CA LEU A 197 -3.14 12.78 -5.04
C LEU A 197 -3.98 13.92 -4.44
N LEU A 198 -5.28 13.98 -4.75
CA LEU A 198 -6.20 14.98 -4.20
C LEU A 198 -6.45 14.80 -2.70
N ILE A 199 -6.32 13.57 -2.20
CA ILE A 199 -6.57 13.25 -0.79
C ILE A 199 -5.51 13.90 0.12
N PRO A 200 -4.18 13.70 -0.12
CA PRO A 200 -3.12 14.38 0.63
C PRO A 200 -3.32 15.89 0.79
N SER A 201 -3.80 16.61 -0.25
CA SER A 201 -4.03 18.06 -0.17
C SER A 201 -5.10 18.46 0.85
N ILE A 202 -6.12 17.61 1.05
CA ILE A 202 -7.25 17.91 1.94
C ILE A 202 -6.86 17.68 3.40
N ILE A 203 -5.99 16.70 3.65
CA ILE A 203 -5.66 16.26 5.01
C ILE A 203 -4.43 16.95 5.60
N ILE A 204 -3.49 17.43 4.78
CA ILE A 204 -2.18 17.89 5.26
C ILE A 204 -2.24 19.05 6.26
N ASN A 205 -3.22 19.94 6.10
CA ASN A 205 -3.35 21.14 6.92
C ASN A 205 -4.09 20.90 8.24
N SER A 206 -4.70 19.72 8.43
CA SER A 206 -5.55 19.45 9.59
C SER A 206 -5.38 18.01 10.07
N LYS A 207 -4.79 17.87 11.25
CA LYS A 207 -4.68 16.58 11.94
C LYS A 207 -6.05 15.95 12.18
N LEU A 208 -7.08 16.77 12.40
CA LEU A 208 -8.45 16.30 12.55
C LEU A 208 -9.00 15.72 11.23
N ASN A 209 -8.74 16.36 10.08
CA ASN A 209 -9.15 15.83 8.77
C ASN A 209 -8.44 14.52 8.46
N HIS A 210 -7.15 14.42 8.79
CA HIS A 210 -6.38 13.20 8.64
C HIS A 210 -6.96 12.07 9.52
N LEU A 211 -7.32 12.36 10.77
CA LEU A 211 -7.98 11.39 11.65
C LEU A 211 -9.34 10.94 11.08
N TYR A 212 -10.18 11.88 10.63
CA TYR A 212 -11.45 11.53 9.98
C TYR A 212 -11.27 10.63 8.78
N TYR A 213 -10.27 10.92 7.94
CA TYR A 213 -9.94 10.08 6.79
C TYR A 213 -9.56 8.66 7.21
N ILE A 214 -8.71 8.50 8.24
CA ILE A 214 -8.35 7.17 8.79
C ILE A 214 -9.60 6.44 9.32
N CYS A 215 -10.48 7.13 10.06
CA CYS A 215 -11.73 6.56 10.56
C CYS A 215 -12.65 6.09 9.42
N ILE A 216 -12.78 6.89 8.35
CA ILE A 216 -13.58 6.53 7.16
C ILE A 216 -13.01 5.27 6.49
N LEU A 217 -11.70 5.20 6.28
CA LEU A 217 -11.05 4.01 5.70
C LEU A 217 -11.29 2.77 6.56
N PHE A 218 -11.21 2.90 7.88
CA PHE A 218 -11.49 1.81 8.80
C PHE A 218 -12.95 1.34 8.68
N LEU A 219 -13.92 2.26 8.70
CA LEU A 219 -15.34 1.94 8.54
C LEU A 219 -15.64 1.26 7.20
N ILE A 220 -15.05 1.75 6.10
CA ILE A 220 -15.17 1.13 4.78
C ILE A 220 -14.59 -0.29 4.82
N SER A 221 -13.44 -0.50 5.45
CA SER A 221 -12.84 -1.84 5.56
C SER A 221 -13.69 -2.82 6.37
N CYS A 222 -14.37 -2.34 7.42
CA CYS A 222 -15.35 -3.12 8.19
C CYS A 222 -16.56 -3.48 7.34
N TYR A 223 -17.14 -2.50 6.64
CA TYR A 223 -18.26 -2.73 5.73
C TYR A 223 -17.92 -3.75 4.63
N ASN A 224 -16.72 -3.64 4.04
CA ASN A 224 -16.21 -4.61 3.06
C ASN A 224 -16.04 -6.01 3.64
N GLY A 225 -15.75 -6.13 4.94
CA GLY A 225 -15.63 -7.40 5.65
C GLY A 225 -16.96 -8.10 5.95
N MET A 226 -18.07 -7.33 5.99
CA MET A 226 -19.42 -7.87 6.20
C MET A 226 -20.03 -8.47 4.91
N LYS A 227 -19.56 -8.01 3.74
CA LYS A 227 -19.91 -8.57 2.42
C LYS A 227 -19.12 -9.85 2.13
#